data_AF-A0A8H6TBR2-F1
#
_entry.id   AF-A0A8H6TBR2-F1
#
_cell.length_a   1.000
_cell.length_b   1.000
_cell.length_c   1.000
_cell.angle_alpha   90.00
_cell.angle_beta   90.00
_cell.angle_gamma   90.00
#
_symmetry.space_group_name_H-M   'P 1'
#
loop_
_entity.id
_entity.type
_entity.pdbx_description
1 polymer ?
#
loop_
_entity_poly.entity_id
_entity_poly.type
_entity_poly.pdbx_seq_one_letter_code
_entity_poly.pdbx_strand_id
1 'polypeptide(L)'
;MAESVALPPYYRSSAGHVAQSEVDIPAYTSHPSVGEERLSRPTSGPGQPHPQSQYHGEFVRTVGRITLTLKNQPPDALIPTYAPGELVTGSIRVHAPENVTEVVLKVLGRMELATTHGGRRRDIVKASYTAWNNDLRFHCPPSIPFSFIFPSTFADEEHPDIQHDLPPTIIVRPPETYTIQIYKRTHANQFISAKCTYNMSVLVSTALHPRLTGLWRGEKSLDVPLHIRVKSAPSRPIMPDPRLLSTVKSAPEEWRQIVCELGPHLRGRAHCNLFIPASQMYGLDDQIPVHLQVSGPINALRILLHPSCPRSRMSLADFIATAPTAQSDSQAQSHSPSRSSSGSLPDPAPSASRRASLLSEWTSTSGPPARQDLLAVRVHLLRRVHIALGGQVPVCRDVCLGLGKLVVLPPPMDHGEKGAGASAQIDWAGEVRVLPRSAGGGFAVGVNANGEVLPPSTPTATQQPEPGTALDRIATFSSGALWVEDMIVVSIPQWDVEHRHPVRFVSDTWVDDVGWGYGAEGLAA
;
A
#
# COMPACT_ATOMS: atom_id res chain seq x y z
N MET A 1 24.21 32.26 -53.67
CA MET A 1 24.49 30.81 -53.63
C MET A 1 23.60 30.22 -52.55
N ALA A 2 22.54 29.52 -52.95
CA ALA A 2 21.58 28.91 -52.04
C ALA A 2 21.59 27.39 -52.29
N GLU A 3 21.97 26.62 -51.28
CA GLU A 3 21.99 25.16 -51.31
C GLU A 3 20.57 24.61 -51.10
N SER A 4 20.11 23.79 -52.04
CA SER A 4 18.85 23.05 -51.90
C SER A 4 19.06 21.80 -51.05
N VAL A 5 18.33 21.71 -49.94
CA VAL A 5 18.28 20.51 -49.09
C VAL A 5 17.50 19.42 -49.83
N ALA A 6 18.17 18.32 -50.17
CA ALA A 6 17.55 17.15 -50.77
C ALA A 6 16.79 16.35 -49.70
N LEU A 7 15.50 16.10 -49.92
CA LEU A 7 14.69 15.26 -49.04
C LEU A 7 15.01 13.77 -49.26
N PRO A 8 14.84 12.92 -48.22
CA PRO A 8 15.09 11.48 -48.30
C PRO A 8 14.26 10.78 -49.39
N PRO A 9 14.75 9.69 -49.99
CA PRO A 9 14.25 9.10 -51.23
C PRO A 9 12.83 8.48 -51.16
N TYR A 10 12.17 8.50 -50.00
CA TYR A 10 10.85 7.88 -49.80
C TYR A 10 9.67 8.73 -50.29
N TYR A 11 9.90 9.98 -50.70
CA TYR A 11 8.84 10.90 -51.15
C TYR A 11 8.77 11.11 -52.68
N ARG A 12 9.45 10.28 -53.48
CA ARG A 12 9.37 10.40 -54.94
C ARG A 12 8.05 9.80 -55.44
N SER A 13 7.05 10.65 -55.65
CA SER A 13 5.80 10.28 -56.32
C SER A 13 6.09 9.92 -57.78
N SER A 14 6.15 8.62 -58.08
CA SER A 14 6.24 8.11 -59.44
C SER A 14 4.83 7.99 -60.02
N ALA A 15 4.48 8.92 -60.91
CA ALA A 15 3.32 8.81 -61.78
C ALA A 15 3.56 7.69 -62.80
N GLY A 16 3.12 6.48 -62.46
CA GLY A 16 3.15 5.32 -63.34
C GLY A 16 2.15 4.29 -62.86
N HIS A 17 1.15 3.99 -63.70
CA HIS A 17 0.14 2.96 -63.48
C HIS A 17 0.83 1.60 -63.26
N VAL A 18 0.97 1.21 -61.99
CA VAL A 18 1.33 -0.15 -61.57
C VAL A 18 0.16 -0.66 -60.74
N ALA A 19 -0.28 -1.88 -61.03
CA ALA A 19 -1.35 -2.58 -60.33
C ALA A 19 -1.16 -2.43 -58.81
N GLN A 20 -2.24 -2.04 -58.14
CA GLN A 20 -2.31 -1.88 -56.68
C GLN A 20 -1.99 -3.24 -56.03
N SER A 21 -0.71 -3.48 -55.75
CA SER A 21 -0.32 -4.35 -54.65
C SER A 21 -0.90 -3.68 -53.42
N GLU A 22 -1.95 -4.27 -52.85
CA GLU A 22 -2.41 -3.95 -51.50
C GLU A 22 -1.15 -3.93 -50.63
N VAL A 23 -0.79 -2.73 -50.21
CA VAL A 23 0.18 -2.57 -49.13
C VAL A 23 -0.58 -3.15 -47.94
N ASP A 24 -0.21 -4.35 -47.52
CA ASP A 24 -0.67 -4.96 -46.28
C ASP A 24 -0.28 -4.00 -45.17
N ILE A 25 -1.20 -3.09 -44.84
CA ILE A 25 -1.08 -2.23 -43.68
C ILE A 25 -1.08 -3.21 -42.52
N PRO A 26 0.00 -3.30 -41.73
CA PRO A 26 0.05 -4.23 -40.62
C PRO A 26 -1.17 -3.98 -39.75
N ALA A 27 -1.93 -5.05 -39.49
CA ALA A 27 -3.13 -4.96 -38.66
C ALA A 27 -2.70 -4.44 -37.29
N TYR A 28 -2.93 -3.16 -37.04
CA TYR A 28 -2.66 -2.55 -35.75
C TYR A 28 -3.60 -3.19 -34.73
N THR A 29 -3.10 -4.17 -33.99
CA THR A 29 -3.82 -4.76 -32.86
C THR A 29 -3.68 -3.85 -31.65
N SER A 30 -4.71 -3.79 -30.81
CA SER A 30 -4.68 -3.03 -29.55
C SER A 30 -3.68 -3.60 -28.52
N HIS A 31 -3.16 -4.79 -28.79
CA HIS A 31 -2.20 -5.52 -27.96
C HIS A 31 -0.92 -5.78 -28.76
N PRO A 32 0.27 -5.66 -28.13
CA PRO A 32 1.54 -5.95 -28.79
C PRO A 32 1.60 -7.42 -29.21
N SER A 33 2.16 -7.68 -30.39
CA SER A 33 2.46 -9.02 -30.87
C SER A 33 3.66 -9.62 -30.11
N VAL A 34 3.89 -10.92 -30.27
CA VAL A 34 5.04 -11.61 -29.68
C VAL A 34 6.35 -10.94 -30.16
N GLY A 35 7.12 -10.38 -29.23
CA GLY A 35 8.36 -9.65 -29.51
C GLY A 35 8.21 -8.13 -29.63
N GLU A 36 6.99 -7.60 -29.58
CA GLU A 36 6.74 -6.17 -29.48
C GLU A 36 6.64 -5.75 -28.01
N GLU A 37 7.36 -4.68 -27.64
CA GLU A 37 7.24 -4.07 -26.32
C GLU A 37 6.47 -2.76 -26.45
N ARG A 38 5.39 -2.61 -25.67
CA ARG A 38 4.69 -1.33 -25.62
C ARG A 38 5.55 -0.36 -24.83
N LEU A 39 6.12 0.61 -25.51
CA LEU A 39 6.61 1.83 -24.87
C LEU A 39 5.40 2.54 -24.27
N SER A 40 5.01 2.16 -23.06
CA SER A 40 4.11 2.97 -22.24
C SER A 40 4.90 4.22 -21.92
N ARG A 41 4.76 5.24 -22.77
CA ARG A 41 5.14 6.59 -22.39
C ARG A 41 4.31 6.84 -21.12
N PRO A 42 4.93 6.93 -19.93
CA PRO A 42 4.16 7.20 -18.74
C PRO A 42 3.36 8.45 -19.08
N THR A 43 2.03 8.35 -18.98
CA THR A 43 1.10 9.45 -19.21
C THR A 43 1.24 10.43 -18.04
N SER A 44 2.48 10.82 -17.71
CA SER A 44 2.77 12.09 -17.10
C SER A 44 2.19 13.10 -18.06
N GLY A 45 1.03 13.66 -17.72
CA GLY A 45 0.39 14.68 -18.54
C GLY A 45 1.44 15.73 -18.96
N PRO A 46 1.34 16.31 -20.16
CA PRO A 46 2.30 17.30 -20.62
C PRO A 46 2.41 18.42 -19.57
N GLY A 47 3.50 18.42 -18.80
CA GLY A 47 3.75 19.36 -17.71
C GLY A 47 3.96 18.77 -16.31
N GLN A 48 3.79 17.46 -16.07
CA GLN A 48 4.08 16.88 -14.75
C GLN A 48 5.47 16.22 -14.76
N PRO A 49 6.50 16.81 -14.11
CA PRO A 49 7.82 16.21 -14.02
C PRO A 49 7.72 14.84 -13.37
N HIS A 50 8.56 13.89 -13.80
CA HIS A 50 8.60 12.57 -13.18
C HIS A 50 8.80 12.77 -11.67
N PRO A 51 7.91 12.27 -10.79
CA PRO A 51 7.88 12.64 -9.39
C PRO A 51 9.22 12.37 -8.66
N GLN A 52 10.00 11.39 -9.13
CA GLN A 52 11.35 11.12 -8.60
C GLN A 52 12.43 12.14 -9.01
N SER A 53 12.31 12.80 -10.17
CA SER A 53 13.26 13.85 -10.57
C SER A 53 13.15 15.12 -9.72
N GLN A 54 12.12 15.22 -8.88
CA GLN A 54 11.86 16.37 -8.02
C GLN A 54 12.38 16.19 -6.59
N TYR A 55 12.79 14.99 -6.19
CA TYR A 55 13.37 14.79 -4.86
C TYR A 55 14.80 15.34 -4.84
N HIS A 56 14.96 16.55 -4.33
CA HIS A 56 16.26 17.19 -4.12
C HIS A 56 16.65 17.22 -2.64
N GLY A 57 15.91 16.53 -1.77
CA GLY A 57 16.21 16.45 -0.34
C GLY A 57 17.40 15.55 -0.06
N GLU A 58 18.01 15.78 1.11
CA GLU A 58 19.04 14.92 1.67
C GLU A 58 18.59 14.41 3.04
N PHE A 59 18.86 13.14 3.31
CA PHE A 59 18.76 12.57 4.65
C PHE A 59 20.15 12.53 5.28
N VAL A 60 20.30 13.07 6.48
CA VAL A 60 21.58 13.10 7.20
C VAL A 60 21.40 12.43 8.55
N ARG A 61 22.28 11.47 8.86
CA ARG A 61 22.34 10.83 10.17
C ARG A 61 23.77 10.74 10.68
N THR A 62 23.96 11.17 11.92
CA THR A 62 25.25 11.15 12.61
C THR A 62 25.15 10.28 13.86
N VAL A 63 26.07 9.32 14.01
CA VAL A 63 26.24 8.55 15.24
C VAL A 63 27.73 8.51 15.57
N GLY A 64 28.08 9.04 16.74
CA GLY A 64 29.47 9.17 17.18
C GLY A 64 30.31 9.97 16.18
N ARG A 65 31.27 9.31 15.52
CA ARG A 65 32.21 9.92 14.56
C ARG A 65 31.88 9.61 13.09
N ILE A 66 30.72 9.03 12.82
CA ILE A 66 30.28 8.62 11.48
C ILE A 66 29.07 9.47 11.12
N THR A 67 29.10 10.10 9.95
CA THR A 67 27.95 10.79 9.37
C THR A 67 27.64 10.20 8.01
N LEU A 68 26.40 9.77 7.81
CA LEU A 68 25.87 9.30 6.53
C LEU A 68 24.94 10.37 5.95
N THR A 69 25.20 10.76 4.71
CA THR A 69 24.31 11.61 3.91
C THR A 69 23.80 10.81 2.73
N LEU A 70 22.48 10.75 2.55
CA LEU A 70 21.78 10.09 1.45
C LEU A 70 21.03 11.14 0.63
N LYS A 71 21.17 11.08 -0.70
CA LYS A 71 20.57 12.05 -1.62
C LYS A 71 19.24 11.57 -2.19
N ASN A 72 18.55 12.45 -2.92
CA ASN A 72 17.29 12.21 -3.61
C ASN A 72 16.17 11.74 -2.68
N GLN A 73 16.13 12.31 -1.47
CA GLN A 73 15.11 12.00 -0.49
C GLN A 73 13.96 13.00 -0.59
N PRO A 74 12.73 12.60 -0.21
CA PRO A 74 11.65 13.56 0.01
C PRO A 74 12.11 14.68 0.97
N PRO A 75 11.62 15.92 0.79
CA PRO A 75 11.88 16.97 1.77
C PRO A 75 11.40 16.49 3.15
N ASP A 76 12.22 16.73 4.17
CA ASP A 76 11.94 16.36 5.57
C ASP A 76 11.74 14.85 5.81
N ALA A 77 12.32 13.99 4.95
CA ALA A 77 12.25 12.55 5.12
C ALA A 77 12.88 12.10 6.45
N LEU A 78 12.07 11.50 7.32
CA LEU A 78 12.54 10.90 8.58
C LEU A 78 13.23 9.56 8.38
N ILE A 79 12.88 8.86 7.30
CA ILE A 79 13.41 7.56 6.92
C ILE A 79 13.75 7.61 5.42
N PRO A 80 14.97 7.24 5.02
CA PRO A 80 15.33 7.16 3.62
C PRO A 80 14.42 6.20 2.87
N THR A 81 13.91 6.63 1.72
CA THR A 81 12.95 5.88 0.92
C THR A 81 13.51 5.57 -0.46
N TYR A 82 13.43 4.31 -0.87
CA TYR A 82 13.92 3.83 -2.16
C TYR A 82 12.94 2.82 -2.78
N ALA A 83 12.99 2.68 -4.10
CA ALA A 83 12.34 1.60 -4.82
C ALA A 83 13.35 0.48 -5.18
N PRO A 84 12.88 -0.76 -5.38
CA PRO A 84 13.70 -1.82 -5.97
C PRO A 84 14.32 -1.36 -7.30
N GLY A 85 15.62 -1.58 -7.49
CA GLY A 85 16.36 -1.10 -8.67
C GLY A 85 16.73 0.38 -8.68
N GLU A 86 16.43 1.15 -7.62
CA GLU A 86 16.74 2.58 -7.57
C GLU A 86 18.23 2.86 -7.28
N LEU A 87 18.75 3.94 -7.85
CA LEU A 87 20.11 4.42 -7.60
C LEU A 87 20.19 5.10 -6.23
N VAL A 88 20.93 4.49 -5.32
CA VAL A 88 21.28 5.05 -4.02
C VAL A 88 22.58 5.84 -4.17
N THR A 89 22.57 7.12 -3.80
CA THR A 89 23.78 7.98 -3.84
C THR A 89 23.94 8.74 -2.53
N GLY A 90 25.17 8.98 -2.12
CA GLY A 90 25.44 9.61 -0.84
C GLY A 90 26.92 9.85 -0.55
N SER A 91 27.20 10.19 0.69
CA SER A 91 28.56 10.31 1.22
C SER A 91 28.65 9.86 2.66
N ILE A 92 29.78 9.24 3.01
CA ILE A 92 30.13 8.85 4.38
C ILE A 92 31.24 9.78 4.85
N ARG A 93 30.99 10.55 5.91
CA ARG A 93 31.99 11.40 6.56
C ARG A 93 32.47 10.75 7.85
N VAL A 94 33.79 10.66 8.01
CA VAL A 94 34.43 10.11 9.21
C VAL A 94 35.25 11.21 9.87
N HIS A 95 34.90 11.59 11.11
CA HIS A 95 35.47 12.74 11.81
C HIS A 95 36.90 12.51 12.36
N ALA A 96 37.41 11.28 12.34
CA ALA A 96 38.78 10.94 12.77
C ALA A 96 39.38 9.87 11.83
N PRO A 97 39.74 10.26 10.59
CA PRO A 97 40.11 9.32 9.53
C PRO A 97 41.51 8.70 9.69
N GLU A 98 42.34 9.19 10.62
CA GLU A 98 43.78 8.89 10.68
C GLU A 98 44.06 7.42 10.95
N ASN A 99 43.19 6.79 11.75
CA ASN A 99 43.32 5.39 12.15
C ASN A 99 42.32 4.48 11.44
N VAL A 100 41.55 4.97 10.47
CA VAL A 100 40.58 4.15 9.74
C VAL A 100 41.33 3.20 8.83
N THR A 101 40.99 1.90 8.89
CA THR A 101 41.55 0.87 8.01
C THR A 101 40.58 0.48 6.91
N GLU A 102 39.28 0.56 7.17
CA GLU A 102 38.25 0.11 6.24
C GLU A 102 36.93 0.83 6.51
N VAL A 103 36.22 1.20 5.45
CA VAL A 103 34.83 1.69 5.51
C VAL A 103 33.98 0.82 4.59
N VAL A 104 33.02 0.11 5.18
CA VAL A 104 32.13 -0.82 4.47
C VAL A 104 30.69 -0.36 4.63
N LEU A 105 29.98 -0.27 3.51
CA LEU A 105 28.54 -0.06 3.47
C LEU A 105 27.85 -1.39 3.27
N LYS A 106 26.97 -1.77 4.20
CA LYS A 106 26.15 -2.99 4.10
C LYS A 106 24.69 -2.63 3.93
N VAL A 107 23.98 -3.39 3.11
CA VAL A 107 22.53 -3.33 2.98
C VAL A 107 21.97 -4.70 3.30
N LEU A 108 21.06 -4.73 4.28
CA LEU A 108 20.42 -5.94 4.77
C LEU A 108 18.92 -5.80 4.67
N GLY A 109 18.29 -6.68 3.89
CA GLY A 109 16.84 -6.85 3.81
C GLY A 109 16.46 -8.16 4.47
N ARG A 110 15.45 -8.14 5.34
CA ARG A 110 15.02 -9.29 6.11
C ARG A 110 13.50 -9.43 6.10
N MET A 111 13.05 -10.65 5.83
CA MET A 111 11.66 -11.08 5.90
C MET A 111 11.48 -12.03 7.11
N GLU A 112 10.57 -11.68 8.01
CA GLU A 112 10.17 -12.45 9.18
C GLU A 112 8.68 -12.79 9.05
N LEU A 113 8.36 -14.06 8.85
CA LEU A 113 6.99 -14.56 8.71
C LEU A 113 6.68 -15.44 9.92
N ALA A 114 5.50 -15.30 10.50
CA ALA A 114 5.05 -16.15 11.59
C ALA A 114 3.54 -16.40 11.49
N THR A 115 3.15 -17.62 11.80
CA THR A 115 1.77 -18.11 11.87
C THR A 115 1.56 -18.83 13.20
N THR A 116 0.35 -19.30 13.49
CA THR A 116 0.08 -20.21 14.62
C THR A 116 0.94 -21.47 14.61
N HIS A 117 1.43 -21.89 13.44
CA HIS A 117 2.15 -23.14 13.25
C HIS A 117 3.68 -22.96 13.26
N GLY A 118 4.18 -21.74 13.49
CA GLY A 118 5.61 -21.45 13.57
C GLY A 118 6.00 -20.18 12.80
N GLY A 119 7.30 -19.91 12.72
CA GLY A 119 7.82 -18.77 11.97
C GLY A 119 9.10 -19.08 11.20
N ARG A 120 9.34 -18.30 10.15
CA ARG A 120 10.54 -18.34 9.29
C ARG A 120 11.11 -16.94 9.19
N ARG A 121 12.42 -16.82 9.41
CA ARG A 121 13.18 -15.60 9.17
C ARG A 121 14.17 -15.85 8.04
N ARG A 122 14.25 -14.91 7.13
CA ARG A 122 15.05 -15.01 5.91
C ARG A 122 15.68 -13.67 5.56
N ASP A 123 16.96 -13.66 5.24
CA ASP A 123 17.60 -12.48 4.69
C ASP A 123 17.38 -12.48 3.16
N ILE A 124 16.67 -11.48 2.66
CA ILE A 124 16.27 -11.32 1.25
C ILE A 124 17.18 -10.35 0.49
N VAL A 125 17.93 -9.51 1.21
CA VAL A 125 19.00 -8.68 0.62
C VAL A 125 20.22 -8.78 1.53
N LYS A 126 21.38 -9.08 0.95
CA LYS A 126 22.66 -9.08 1.66
C LYS A 126 23.75 -8.55 0.73
N ALA A 127 23.86 -7.23 0.67
CA ALA A 127 24.86 -6.55 -0.15
C ALA A 127 25.91 -5.86 0.74
N SER A 128 27.16 -5.86 0.29
CA SER A 128 28.28 -5.23 0.98
C SER A 128 29.17 -4.54 -0.04
N TYR A 129 29.50 -3.28 0.21
CA TYR A 129 30.29 -2.43 -0.66
C TYR A 129 31.44 -1.83 0.16
N THR A 130 32.68 -2.13 -0.20
CA THR A 130 33.84 -1.48 0.41
C THR A 130 33.98 -0.09 -0.17
N ALA A 131 33.55 0.92 0.58
CA ALA A 131 33.60 2.32 0.16
C ALA A 131 35.04 2.86 0.19
N TRP A 132 35.86 2.35 1.13
CA TRP A 132 37.26 2.68 1.24
C TRP A 132 38.04 1.58 1.99
N ASN A 133 39.29 1.33 1.59
CA ASN A 133 40.22 0.43 2.28
C ASN A 133 41.66 0.96 2.19
N ASN A 134 42.48 0.68 3.19
CA ASN A 134 43.86 1.15 3.33
C ASN A 134 44.90 0.32 2.52
N ASP A 135 44.49 -0.46 1.52
CA ASP A 135 45.42 -1.30 0.73
C ASP A 135 46.53 -0.47 0.06
N LEU A 136 46.26 0.81 -0.20
CA LEU A 136 47.16 1.72 -0.92
C LEU A 136 47.98 2.65 0.00
N ARG A 137 47.99 2.42 1.32
CA ARG A 137 48.70 3.26 2.32
C ARG A 137 48.32 4.75 2.29
N PHE A 138 47.16 5.09 1.74
CA PHE A 138 46.62 6.45 1.81
C PHE A 138 45.84 6.61 3.11
N HIS A 139 45.78 7.83 3.64
CA HIS A 139 44.85 8.13 4.72
C HIS A 139 43.40 8.08 4.21
N CYS A 140 42.47 7.70 5.08
CA CYS A 140 41.05 7.74 4.75
C CYS A 140 40.65 9.18 4.44
N PRO A 141 39.98 9.45 3.30
CA PRO A 141 39.50 10.79 3.02
C PRO A 141 38.41 11.17 4.04
N PRO A 142 38.29 12.47 4.41
CA PRO A 142 37.30 12.91 5.40
C PRO A 142 35.85 12.67 4.94
N SER A 143 35.61 12.56 3.63
CA SER A 143 34.32 12.27 3.03
C SER A 143 34.49 11.29 1.87
N ILE A 144 33.79 10.16 1.94
CA ILE A 144 33.82 9.09 0.94
C ILE A 144 32.49 9.10 0.18
N PRO A 145 32.46 9.54 -1.09
CA PRO A 145 31.25 9.43 -1.89
C PRO A 145 30.97 7.97 -2.24
N PHE A 146 29.70 7.59 -2.35
CA PHE A 146 29.31 6.27 -2.82
C PHE A 146 28.05 6.33 -3.70
N SER A 147 27.91 5.31 -4.53
CA SER A 147 26.70 5.06 -5.32
C SER A 147 26.54 3.58 -5.61
N PHE A 148 25.33 3.05 -5.47
CA PHE A 148 25.00 1.68 -5.87
C PHE A 148 23.53 1.56 -6.29
N ILE A 149 23.20 0.52 -7.05
CA ILE A 149 21.82 0.21 -7.41
C ILE A 149 21.23 -0.71 -6.35
N PHE A 150 20.11 -0.32 -5.75
CA PHE A 150 19.40 -1.16 -4.79
C PHE A 150 18.90 -2.43 -5.51
N PRO A 151 19.08 -3.64 -4.96
CA PRO A 151 18.63 -4.85 -5.63
C PRO A 151 17.14 -4.79 -5.99
N SER A 152 16.74 -5.34 -7.13
CA SER A 152 15.33 -5.40 -7.53
C SER A 152 14.67 -6.72 -7.14
N THR A 153 15.46 -7.78 -7.07
CA THR A 153 15.01 -9.16 -6.83
C THR A 153 15.86 -9.85 -5.77
N PHE A 154 15.41 -11.02 -5.33
CA PHE A 154 16.18 -11.95 -4.51
C PHE A 154 15.96 -13.40 -4.99
N ALA A 155 17.02 -14.21 -4.91
CA ALA A 155 16.97 -15.62 -5.30
C ALA A 155 16.23 -16.45 -4.24
N ASP A 156 15.44 -17.46 -4.62
CA ASP A 156 14.88 -18.42 -3.67
C ASP A 156 15.99 -19.28 -3.01
N GLU A 157 15.88 -19.54 -1.70
CA GLU A 157 16.89 -20.35 -0.97
C GLU A 157 16.82 -21.81 -1.42
N GLU A 158 15.60 -22.29 -1.67
CA GLU A 158 15.33 -23.66 -2.10
C GLU A 158 15.58 -23.83 -3.61
N HIS A 159 15.41 -22.76 -4.39
CA HIS A 159 15.53 -22.75 -5.85
C HIS A 159 16.26 -21.48 -6.32
N PRO A 160 17.60 -21.43 -6.26
CA PRO A 160 18.39 -20.22 -6.55
C PRO A 160 18.16 -19.62 -7.95
N ASP A 161 17.73 -20.43 -8.91
CA ASP A 161 17.40 -20.01 -10.28
C ASP A 161 16.08 -19.21 -10.35
N ILE A 162 15.23 -19.33 -9.34
CA ILE A 162 13.97 -18.58 -9.24
C ILE A 162 14.26 -17.26 -8.53
N GLN A 163 14.12 -16.17 -9.28
CA GLN A 163 14.20 -14.81 -8.75
C GLN A 163 12.79 -14.31 -8.39
N HIS A 164 12.66 -13.73 -7.21
CA HIS A 164 11.45 -13.08 -6.74
C HIS A 164 11.67 -11.58 -6.64
N ASP A 165 10.65 -10.77 -6.93
CA ASP A 165 10.70 -9.33 -6.70
C ASP A 165 10.88 -9.03 -5.21
N LEU A 166 11.62 -7.96 -4.88
CA LEU A 166 11.72 -7.53 -3.49
C LEU A 166 10.35 -7.04 -2.98
N PRO A 167 9.89 -7.54 -1.82
CA PRO A 167 8.69 -7.02 -1.20
C PRO A 167 8.89 -5.57 -0.74
N PRO A 168 7.80 -4.78 -0.62
CA PRO A 168 7.91 -3.50 0.08
C PRO A 168 8.29 -3.69 1.55
N THR A 169 8.74 -2.62 2.20
CA THR A 169 8.77 -2.57 3.66
C THR A 169 7.33 -2.72 4.17
N ILE A 170 7.02 -3.86 4.79
CA ILE A 170 5.70 -4.19 5.31
C ILE A 170 5.83 -4.69 6.74
N ILE A 171 4.90 -4.32 7.59
CA ILE A 171 4.80 -4.85 8.96
C ILE A 171 3.34 -5.23 9.19
N VAL A 172 3.02 -6.51 9.14
CA VAL A 172 1.76 -7.13 9.53
C VAL A 172 1.90 -7.65 10.94
N ARG A 173 1.25 -6.97 11.89
CA ARG A 173 1.23 -7.40 13.30
C ARG A 173 0.02 -8.29 13.58
N PRO A 174 0.12 -9.19 14.56
CA PRO A 174 -1.03 -9.90 15.10
C PRO A 174 -2.10 -8.92 15.58
N PRO A 175 -3.39 -9.29 15.57
CA PRO A 175 -4.39 -8.47 16.21
C PRO A 175 -4.07 -8.41 17.71
N GLU A 176 -3.87 -7.20 18.25
CA GLU A 176 -3.78 -6.98 19.69
C GLU A 176 -5.18 -7.18 20.30
N THR A 177 -5.55 -8.45 20.50
CA THR A 177 -6.64 -8.96 21.36
C THR A 177 -8.07 -8.39 21.17
N TYR A 178 -8.32 -7.41 20.30
CA TYR A 178 -9.60 -6.68 20.23
C TYR A 178 -10.02 -6.21 18.82
N THR A 179 -9.44 -6.73 17.74
CA THR A 179 -9.80 -6.25 16.39
C THR A 179 -11.04 -6.97 15.84
N ILE A 180 -12.19 -6.29 15.99
CA ILE A 180 -13.42 -6.34 15.21
C ILE A 180 -13.90 -7.75 14.78
N GLN A 181 -14.86 -8.27 15.56
CA GLN A 181 -15.56 -9.54 15.37
C GLN A 181 -16.54 -9.58 14.17
N ILE A 182 -16.31 -8.84 13.08
CA ILE A 182 -17.24 -8.84 11.94
C ILE A 182 -17.23 -10.20 11.21
N TYR A 183 -16.09 -10.90 11.21
CA TYR A 183 -15.95 -12.21 10.54
C TYR A 183 -15.93 -13.38 11.53
N LYS A 184 -16.79 -13.32 12.55
CA LYS A 184 -16.80 -14.24 13.70
C LYS A 184 -17.16 -15.71 13.40
N ARG A 185 -17.32 -16.12 12.14
CA ARG A 185 -18.01 -17.39 11.84
C ARG A 185 -17.13 -18.61 11.53
N THR A 186 -15.87 -18.48 11.14
CA THR A 186 -15.17 -19.69 10.63
C THR A 186 -13.66 -19.81 10.83
N HIS A 187 -12.93 -18.76 11.23
CA HIS A 187 -11.46 -18.86 11.37
C HIS A 187 -11.00 -18.48 12.77
N ALA A 188 -11.29 -19.36 13.73
CA ALA A 188 -10.83 -19.21 15.10
C ALA A 188 -9.29 -19.15 15.16
N ASN A 189 -8.76 -18.07 15.72
CA ASN A 189 -7.41 -17.93 16.29
C ASN A 189 -6.19 -18.14 15.38
N GLN A 190 -6.30 -17.98 14.06
CA GLN A 190 -5.09 -17.98 13.21
C GLN A 190 -4.34 -16.64 13.31
N PHE A 191 -3.33 -16.63 14.17
CA PHE A 191 -2.26 -15.64 14.21
C PHE A 191 -1.49 -15.62 12.88
N ILE A 192 -1.29 -14.43 12.33
CA ILE A 192 -0.43 -14.15 11.19
C ILE A 192 0.37 -12.88 11.50
N SER A 193 1.68 -12.95 11.33
CA SER A 193 2.62 -11.85 11.39
C SER A 193 3.58 -11.92 10.20
N ALA A 194 3.79 -10.81 9.50
CA ALA A 194 4.74 -10.72 8.39
C ALA A 194 5.50 -9.41 8.50
N LYS A 195 6.82 -9.43 8.41
CA LYS A 195 7.64 -8.23 8.56
C LYS A 195 8.77 -8.27 7.55
N CYS A 196 8.76 -7.34 6.61
CA CYS A 196 9.87 -7.09 5.70
C CYS A 196 10.53 -5.77 6.07
N THR A 197 11.79 -5.81 6.48
CA THR A 197 12.55 -4.63 6.92
C THR A 197 13.88 -4.56 6.20
N TYR A 198 14.34 -3.33 5.97
CA TYR A 198 15.59 -3.06 5.28
C TYR A 198 16.41 -2.10 6.12
N ASN A 199 17.70 -2.36 6.24
CA ASN A 199 18.65 -1.56 6.98
C ASN A 199 19.90 -1.33 6.15
N MET A 200 20.45 -0.13 6.24
CA MET A 200 21.75 0.26 5.74
C MET A 200 22.70 0.47 6.92
N SER A 201 23.85 -0.18 6.89
CA SER A 201 24.86 -0.11 7.94
C SER A 201 26.17 0.43 7.37
N VAL A 202 26.71 1.48 7.97
CA VAL A 202 28.08 1.94 7.72
C VAL A 202 28.97 1.38 8.82
N LEU A 203 29.96 0.58 8.43
CA LEU A 203 30.95 0.01 9.33
C LEU A 203 32.29 0.69 9.10
N VAL A 204 32.87 1.23 10.17
CA VAL A 204 34.19 1.86 10.14
C VAL A 204 35.12 1.05 11.03
N SER A 205 36.06 0.35 10.41
CA SER A 205 37.15 -0.34 11.09
C SER A 205 38.30 0.62 11.34
N THR A 206 38.87 0.57 12.54
CA THR A 206 40.05 1.36 12.91
C THR A 206 41.20 0.46 13.37
N ALA A 207 42.42 0.83 12.99
CA ALA A 207 43.63 0.27 13.55
C ALA A 207 43.72 0.70 15.02
N LEU A 208 43.77 -0.26 15.93
CA LEU A 208 44.15 0.07 17.31
C LEU A 208 45.63 0.44 17.34
N HIS A 209 45.97 1.26 18.33
CA HIS A 209 47.33 1.74 18.55
C HIS A 209 48.32 0.55 18.51
N PRO A 210 49.45 0.66 17.79
CA PRO A 210 50.42 -0.43 17.62
C PRO A 210 51.09 -0.94 18.91
N ARG A 211 50.70 -0.44 20.08
CA ARG A 211 51.18 -0.90 21.39
C ARG A 211 50.27 -1.96 22.02
N LEU A 212 49.07 -2.16 21.48
CA LEU A 212 48.11 -3.21 21.87
C LEU A 212 47.94 -4.23 20.72
N THR A 213 49.03 -4.49 19.99
CA THR A 213 49.11 -5.44 18.88
C THR A 213 48.74 -6.84 19.34
N GLY A 214 47.51 -7.26 19.06
CA GLY A 214 47.14 -8.66 19.25
C GLY A 214 45.70 -9.01 18.93
N LEU A 215 44.71 -8.36 19.53
CA LEU A 215 43.39 -9.02 19.61
C LEU A 215 42.14 -8.17 19.36
N TRP A 216 42.23 -6.86 19.18
CA TRP A 216 41.03 -6.03 19.10
C TRP A 216 41.09 -5.08 17.91
N ARG A 217 40.12 -5.18 16.99
CA ARG A 217 39.88 -4.18 15.95
C ARG A 217 38.74 -3.31 16.45
N GLY A 218 38.94 -2.00 16.52
CA GLY A 218 37.86 -1.08 16.89
C GLY A 218 36.90 -0.95 15.72
N GLU A 219 35.72 -1.56 15.82
CA GLU A 219 34.65 -1.43 14.82
C GLU A 219 33.56 -0.50 15.38
N LYS A 220 33.17 0.50 14.58
CA LYS A 220 32.01 1.35 14.87
C LYS A 220 30.99 1.21 13.76
N SER A 221 29.72 1.08 14.12
CA SER A 221 28.62 0.99 13.19
C SER A 221 27.67 2.19 13.29
N LEU A 222 27.09 2.55 12.15
CA LEU A 222 25.95 3.45 12.04
C LEU A 222 24.86 2.73 11.24
N ASP A 223 23.74 2.41 11.88
CA ASP A 223 22.62 1.70 11.27
C ASP A 223 21.46 2.65 10.95
N VAL A 224 20.92 2.55 9.74
CA VAL A 224 19.84 3.40 9.22
C VAL A 224 18.74 2.54 8.62
N PRO A 225 17.50 2.59 9.13
CA PRO A 225 16.39 1.88 8.51
C PRO A 225 16.08 2.48 7.14
N LEU A 226 15.70 1.62 6.19
CA LEU A 226 15.27 2.00 4.85
C LEU A 226 13.80 1.66 4.65
N HIS A 227 13.09 2.56 3.98
CA HIS A 227 11.74 2.31 3.51
C HIS A 227 11.78 1.92 2.02
N ILE A 228 11.40 0.68 1.71
CA ILE A 228 11.32 0.18 0.34
C ILE A 228 9.87 0.26 -0.14
N ARG A 229 9.64 1.02 -1.20
CA ARG A 229 8.33 1.20 -1.82
C ARG A 229 8.23 0.46 -3.16
N VAL A 230 7.05 -0.05 -3.48
CA VAL A 230 6.81 -0.63 -4.82
C VAL A 230 6.63 0.50 -5.82
N LYS A 231 7.35 0.46 -6.93
CA LYS A 231 7.14 1.39 -8.05
C LYS A 231 5.95 0.93 -8.89
N SER A 232 4.74 1.09 -8.36
CA SER A 232 3.53 1.02 -9.17
C SER A 232 2.91 2.41 -9.28
N ALA A 233 2.30 2.68 -10.42
CA ALA A 233 1.45 3.84 -10.60
C ALA A 233 0.21 3.35 -11.35
N PRO A 234 -0.98 3.85 -11.02
CA PRO A 234 -2.16 3.54 -11.82
C PRO A 234 -1.89 3.92 -13.27
N SER A 235 -2.19 3.02 -14.20
CA SER A 235 -1.95 3.22 -15.63
C SER A 235 -2.73 4.41 -16.20
N ARG A 236 -3.83 4.78 -15.52
CA ARG A 236 -4.71 5.90 -15.83
C ARG A 236 -5.24 6.52 -14.54
N PRO A 237 -5.38 7.85 -14.46
CA PRO A 237 -6.07 8.49 -13.35
C PRO A 237 -7.56 8.07 -13.33
N ILE A 238 -8.17 8.10 -12.14
CA ILE A 238 -9.62 7.94 -12.03
C ILE A 238 -10.31 9.12 -12.74
N MET A 239 -11.34 8.83 -13.53
CA MET A 239 -12.10 9.85 -14.24
C MET A 239 -12.69 10.88 -13.25
N PRO A 240 -12.58 12.19 -13.52
CA PRO A 240 -13.05 13.22 -12.60
C PRO A 240 -14.58 13.30 -12.48
N ASP A 241 -15.35 12.82 -13.45
CA ASP A 241 -16.81 12.71 -13.35
C ASP A 241 -17.21 11.29 -12.90
N PRO A 242 -17.66 11.09 -11.65
CA PRO A 242 -18.01 9.77 -11.12
C PRO A 242 -19.42 9.31 -11.53
N ARG A 243 -20.17 10.11 -12.31
CA ARG A 243 -21.56 9.78 -12.68
C ARG A 243 -21.58 8.66 -13.71
N LEU A 244 -21.91 7.44 -13.27
CA LEU A 244 -21.96 6.27 -14.16
C LEU A 244 -22.86 6.50 -15.39
N LEU A 245 -24.07 7.03 -15.22
CA LEU A 245 -25.05 7.08 -16.32
C LEU A 245 -24.63 7.98 -17.49
N SER A 246 -23.85 9.04 -17.25
CA SER A 246 -23.28 9.87 -18.31
C SER A 246 -22.07 9.18 -18.95
N THR A 247 -21.19 8.65 -18.11
CA THR A 247 -19.86 8.20 -18.53
C THR A 247 -19.84 6.79 -19.11
N VAL A 248 -20.70 5.87 -18.66
CA VAL A 248 -20.78 4.49 -19.19
C VAL A 248 -21.20 4.48 -20.66
N LYS A 249 -21.92 5.49 -21.13
CA LYS A 249 -22.33 5.63 -22.53
C LYS A 249 -21.27 6.31 -23.39
N SER A 250 -20.60 7.33 -22.86
CA SER A 250 -19.61 8.10 -23.61
C SER A 250 -18.21 7.48 -23.58
N ALA A 251 -17.89 6.74 -22.53
CA ALA A 251 -16.58 6.12 -22.27
C ALA A 251 -16.78 4.79 -21.51
N PRO A 252 -17.45 3.78 -22.11
CA PRO A 252 -17.65 2.47 -21.50
C PRO A 252 -16.33 1.79 -21.09
N GLU A 253 -15.25 2.04 -21.81
CA GLU A 253 -13.91 1.50 -21.55
C GLU A 253 -13.28 1.99 -20.23
N GLU A 254 -13.81 3.06 -19.65
CA GLU A 254 -13.35 3.60 -18.36
C GLU A 254 -14.04 2.92 -17.17
N TRP A 255 -15.04 2.08 -17.42
CA TRP A 255 -15.76 1.31 -16.41
C TRP A 255 -15.58 -0.18 -16.61
N ARG A 256 -15.47 -0.89 -15.50
CA ARG A 256 -15.56 -2.34 -15.45
C ARG A 256 -16.85 -2.74 -14.77
N GLN A 257 -17.70 -3.46 -15.52
CA GLN A 257 -18.88 -4.10 -15.00
C GLN A 257 -18.54 -5.52 -14.52
N ILE A 258 -18.98 -5.84 -13.32
CA ILE A 258 -18.83 -7.15 -12.69
C ILE A 258 -20.23 -7.65 -12.38
N VAL A 259 -20.61 -8.78 -12.96
CA VAL A 259 -21.92 -9.39 -12.80
C VAL A 259 -21.85 -10.49 -11.75
N CYS A 260 -22.71 -10.39 -10.74
CA CYS A 260 -22.83 -11.34 -9.64
C CYS A 260 -24.27 -11.89 -9.64
N GLU A 261 -24.41 -13.21 -9.63
CA GLU A 261 -25.70 -13.85 -9.37
C GLU A 261 -25.88 -13.99 -7.85
N LEU A 262 -27.00 -13.49 -7.35
CA LEU A 262 -27.34 -13.57 -5.94
C LEU A 262 -28.06 -14.90 -5.73
N GLY A 263 -27.54 -15.73 -4.83
CA GLY A 263 -27.79 -17.17 -4.77
C GLY A 263 -29.27 -17.61 -4.72
N PRO A 264 -29.54 -18.90 -4.96
CA PRO A 264 -30.88 -19.48 -5.13
C PRO A 264 -31.76 -19.43 -3.86
N HIS A 265 -31.19 -19.01 -2.72
CA HIS A 265 -31.92 -18.85 -1.46
C HIS A 265 -32.97 -17.74 -1.50
N LEU A 266 -32.83 -16.81 -2.44
CA LEU A 266 -33.88 -15.87 -2.78
C LEU A 266 -34.94 -16.62 -3.60
N ARG A 267 -36.22 -16.45 -3.24
CA ARG A 267 -37.36 -16.98 -4.02
C ARG A 267 -37.46 -16.25 -5.38
N GLY A 268 -36.48 -16.47 -6.24
CA GLY A 268 -36.23 -15.77 -7.49
C GLY A 268 -34.74 -15.42 -7.68
N ARG A 269 -34.27 -15.45 -8.94
CA ARG A 269 -32.90 -15.06 -9.28
C ARG A 269 -32.79 -13.53 -9.24
N ALA A 270 -31.92 -13.01 -8.38
CA ALA A 270 -31.54 -11.61 -8.41
C ALA A 270 -30.11 -11.49 -8.97
N HIS A 271 -29.86 -10.41 -9.69
CA HIS A 271 -28.57 -10.10 -10.30
C HIS A 271 -28.04 -8.80 -9.70
N CYS A 272 -26.75 -8.77 -9.43
CA CYS A 272 -26.03 -7.63 -8.92
C CYS A 272 -24.95 -7.24 -9.93
N ASN A 273 -25.00 -6.01 -10.43
CA ASN A 273 -23.99 -5.44 -11.31
C ASN A 273 -23.19 -4.41 -10.51
N LEU A 274 -21.89 -4.66 -10.32
CA LEU A 274 -20.95 -3.73 -9.72
C LEU A 274 -20.16 -3.04 -10.83
N PHE A 275 -20.17 -1.71 -10.83
CA PHE A 275 -19.38 -0.87 -11.73
C PHE A 275 -18.30 -0.12 -10.93
N ILE A 276 -17.06 -0.29 -11.35
CA ILE A 276 -15.87 0.38 -10.80
C ILE A 276 -14.99 0.89 -11.95
N PRO A 277 -14.02 1.80 -11.71
CA PRO A 277 -13.09 2.20 -12.77
C PRO A 277 -12.32 1.02 -13.37
N ALA A 278 -12.12 1.06 -14.69
CA ALA A 278 -11.49 -0.02 -15.44
C ALA A 278 -10.00 -0.23 -15.13
N SER A 279 -9.31 0.76 -14.54
CA SER A 279 -7.89 0.65 -14.17
C SER A 279 -7.64 -0.44 -13.14
N GLN A 280 -8.59 -0.67 -12.21
CA GLN A 280 -8.51 -1.56 -11.05
C GLN A 280 -7.26 -1.38 -10.18
N MET A 281 -6.55 -0.29 -10.38
CA MET A 281 -5.34 0.06 -9.70
C MET A 281 -5.56 1.46 -9.14
N TYR A 282 -5.47 1.58 -7.83
CA TYR A 282 -5.88 2.78 -7.10
C TYR A 282 -4.79 3.19 -6.12
N GLY A 283 -4.52 4.48 -6.00
CA GLY A 283 -3.75 5.03 -4.89
C GLY A 283 -4.48 4.81 -3.55
N LEU A 284 -3.75 4.85 -2.44
CA LEU A 284 -4.40 4.79 -1.11
C LEU A 284 -5.30 6.00 -0.84
N ASP A 285 -4.95 7.17 -1.36
CA ASP A 285 -5.72 8.40 -1.18
C ASP A 285 -6.87 8.55 -2.21
N ASP A 286 -7.01 7.59 -3.13
CA ASP A 286 -8.00 7.66 -4.19
C ASP A 286 -9.43 7.55 -3.65
N GLN A 287 -10.33 8.29 -4.30
CA GLN A 287 -11.77 8.20 -4.13
C GLN A 287 -12.30 7.33 -5.26
N ILE A 288 -12.57 6.07 -4.96
CA ILE A 288 -12.93 5.09 -5.98
C ILE A 288 -14.45 5.15 -6.16
N PRO A 289 -14.96 5.65 -7.29
CA PRO A 289 -16.39 5.67 -7.53
C PRO A 289 -16.90 4.24 -7.68
N VAL A 290 -18.04 3.97 -7.04
CA VAL A 290 -18.70 2.67 -7.07
C VAL A 290 -20.17 2.88 -7.41
N HIS A 291 -20.66 2.13 -8.38
CA HIS A 291 -22.08 2.04 -8.65
C HIS A 291 -22.52 0.58 -8.58
N LEU A 292 -23.67 0.36 -7.95
CA LEU A 292 -24.23 -0.95 -7.74
C LEU A 292 -25.67 -0.97 -8.23
N GLN A 293 -26.00 -1.94 -9.06
CA GLN A 293 -27.34 -2.14 -9.58
C GLN A 293 -27.79 -3.54 -9.20
N VAL A 294 -28.85 -3.65 -8.40
CA VAL A 294 -29.45 -4.93 -8.02
C VAL A 294 -30.81 -5.04 -8.68
N SER A 295 -31.01 -6.09 -9.48
CA SER A 295 -32.25 -6.37 -10.20
C SER A 295 -32.79 -7.74 -9.83
N GLY A 296 -34.11 -7.90 -9.84
CA GLY A 296 -34.77 -9.16 -9.49
C GLY A 296 -36.25 -8.99 -9.17
N PRO A 297 -36.93 -10.04 -8.70
CA PRO A 297 -38.34 -9.96 -8.32
C PRO A 297 -38.55 -8.93 -7.21
N ILE A 298 -39.60 -8.10 -7.34
CA ILE A 298 -39.91 -7.01 -6.38
C ILE A 298 -39.95 -7.50 -4.94
N ASN A 299 -40.51 -8.69 -4.70
CA ASN A 299 -40.61 -9.27 -3.35
C ASN A 299 -39.24 -9.55 -2.71
N ALA A 300 -38.23 -9.93 -3.49
CA ALA A 300 -36.88 -10.09 -2.99
C ALA A 300 -36.23 -8.74 -2.68
N LEU A 301 -36.36 -7.77 -3.60
CA LEU A 301 -35.76 -6.44 -3.48
C LEU A 301 -36.35 -5.60 -2.34
N ARG A 302 -37.62 -5.79 -1.98
CA ARG A 302 -38.25 -5.11 -0.83
C ARG A 302 -37.49 -5.31 0.49
N ILE A 303 -36.82 -6.45 0.66
CA ILE A 303 -36.00 -6.74 1.85
C ILE A 303 -34.81 -5.78 1.97
N LEU A 304 -34.29 -5.28 0.84
CA LEU A 304 -33.18 -4.33 0.82
C LEU A 304 -33.61 -2.90 1.17
N LEU A 305 -34.84 -2.50 0.83
CA LEU A 305 -35.35 -1.16 1.12
C LEU A 305 -35.87 -1.02 2.55
N HIS A 306 -36.37 -2.11 3.11
CA HIS A 306 -36.91 -2.15 4.46
C HIS A 306 -36.23 -3.27 5.24
N PRO A 307 -35.00 -3.04 5.76
CA PRO A 307 -34.37 -3.96 6.68
C PRO A 307 -35.19 -3.95 7.98
N SER A 308 -36.20 -4.82 8.04
CA SER A 308 -36.99 -5.06 9.25
C SER A 308 -36.05 -5.56 10.35
N CYS A 309 -35.62 -4.67 11.26
CA CYS A 309 -34.83 -5.02 12.44
C CYS A 309 -35.77 -5.64 13.51
N PRO A 310 -35.40 -6.63 14.36
CA PRO A 310 -34.05 -7.04 14.77
C PRO A 310 -33.81 -8.57 14.88
N ARG A 311 -32.80 -9.10 14.19
CA ARG A 311 -32.03 -10.25 14.71
C ARG A 311 -30.55 -9.96 14.52
N SER A 312 -29.89 -9.68 15.64
CA SER A 312 -28.48 -9.29 15.78
C SER A 312 -28.15 -7.82 15.44
N ARG A 313 -28.04 -7.01 16.50
CA ARG A 313 -27.50 -5.64 16.46
C ARG A 313 -26.01 -5.70 16.80
N MET A 314 -25.15 -5.25 15.89
CA MET A 314 -23.92 -4.55 16.26
C MET A 314 -24.02 -3.17 15.60
N SER A 315 -23.76 -2.12 16.38
CA SER A 315 -23.91 -0.73 15.94
C SER A 315 -22.59 -0.20 15.36
N LEU A 316 -22.63 0.72 14.41
CA LEU A 316 -21.47 1.43 13.86
C LEU A 316 -20.69 2.17 14.94
N ALA A 317 -21.36 2.57 16.03
CA ALA A 317 -20.67 3.16 17.17
C ALA A 317 -19.77 2.13 17.88
N ASP A 318 -20.11 0.85 17.89
CA ASP A 318 -19.23 -0.21 18.39
C ASP A 318 -18.05 -0.45 17.42
N PHE A 319 -18.24 -0.13 16.13
CA PHE A 319 -17.24 -0.20 15.07
C PHE A 319 -16.22 0.96 15.10
N ILE A 320 -16.63 2.18 15.50
CA ILE A 320 -15.77 3.39 15.50
C ILE A 320 -15.24 3.73 16.92
N ALA A 321 -16.02 3.52 17.99
CA ALA A 321 -15.69 3.99 19.35
C ALA A 321 -14.64 3.17 20.09
N THR A 322 -14.04 2.14 19.47
CA THR A 322 -12.91 1.37 20.02
C THR A 322 -11.54 1.88 19.59
N ALA A 323 -11.46 3.03 18.92
CA ALA A 323 -10.19 3.74 18.81
C ALA A 323 -9.84 4.41 20.15
N PRO A 324 -8.62 4.25 20.69
CA PRO A 324 -8.23 4.96 21.90
C PRO A 324 -8.32 6.46 21.63
N THR A 325 -9.24 7.12 22.34
CA THR A 325 -9.19 8.57 22.47
C THR A 325 -8.01 8.82 23.39
N ALA A 326 -6.91 9.35 22.85
CA ALA A 326 -5.84 9.87 23.69
C ALA A 326 -6.43 11.04 24.48
N GLN A 327 -6.93 10.76 25.68
CA GLN A 327 -7.23 11.79 26.66
C GLN A 327 -5.90 12.43 27.02
N SER A 328 -5.71 13.66 26.57
CA SER A 328 -4.69 14.53 27.10
C SER A 328 -5.07 14.87 28.54
N ASP A 329 -4.50 14.14 29.50
CA ASP A 329 -4.49 14.55 30.89
C ASP A 329 -3.58 15.77 31.03
N SER A 330 -4.12 16.94 30.74
CA SER A 330 -3.56 18.22 31.15
C SER A 330 -4.35 18.74 32.34
N GLN A 331 -4.09 18.16 33.51
CA GLN A 331 -4.35 18.79 34.81
C GLN A 331 -3.01 18.91 35.53
N ALA A 332 -2.32 20.04 35.31
CA ALA A 332 -1.19 20.45 36.12
C ALA A 332 -1.54 21.78 36.80
N GLN A 333 -1.44 21.73 38.13
CA GLN A 333 -1.69 22.81 39.07
C GLN A 333 -0.81 24.02 38.80
N SER A 334 -1.42 25.19 38.99
CA SER A 334 -0.81 26.51 38.95
C SER A 334 0.15 26.74 40.11
N HIS A 335 1.42 27.00 39.82
CA HIS A 335 2.27 27.83 40.67
C HIS A 335 3.18 28.71 39.79
N SER A 336 2.97 30.02 39.89
CA SER A 336 3.82 31.08 39.34
C SER A 336 5.20 31.08 40.04
N PRO A 337 6.28 31.58 39.39
CA PRO A 337 6.52 33.02 39.48
C PRO A 337 7.09 33.69 38.21
N SER A 338 6.93 35.01 38.22
CA SER A 338 7.40 36.06 37.30
C SER A 338 8.90 36.09 37.00
N ARG A 339 9.28 36.39 35.75
CA ARG A 339 10.20 37.52 35.40
C ARG A 339 10.41 37.75 33.88
N SER A 340 10.18 39.01 33.49
CA SER A 340 10.91 39.88 32.54
C SER A 340 11.37 39.39 31.15
N SER A 341 10.64 39.86 30.13
CA SER A 341 11.06 40.70 28.99
C SER A 341 12.43 40.49 28.29
N SER A 342 12.37 40.08 27.02
CA SER A 342 12.89 40.79 25.81
C SER A 342 12.87 39.79 24.64
N GLY A 343 12.04 39.99 23.62
CA GLY A 343 12.41 40.65 22.37
C GLY A 343 12.63 39.61 21.26
N SER A 344 11.63 39.38 20.40
CA SER A 344 11.78 38.51 19.23
C SER A 344 11.07 39.08 17.98
N LEU A 345 11.81 38.96 16.87
CA LEU A 345 11.46 39.24 15.48
C LEU A 345 10.42 38.25 14.92
N PRO A 346 9.75 38.55 13.79
CA PRO A 346 8.69 37.71 13.25
C PRO A 346 9.23 36.53 12.44
N ASP A 347 8.90 35.31 12.86
CA ASP A 347 9.07 34.11 12.06
C ASP A 347 7.91 33.94 11.05
N PRO A 348 8.19 33.50 9.81
CA PRO A 348 7.17 33.14 8.83
C PRO A 348 6.69 31.70 9.06
N ALA A 349 5.41 31.52 9.38
CA ALA A 349 4.79 30.21 9.52
C ALA A 349 4.60 29.50 8.15
N PRO A 350 4.88 28.19 8.02
CA PRO A 350 4.50 27.41 6.84
C PRO A 350 3.18 26.64 7.04
N SER A 351 2.32 26.82 6.05
CA SER A 351 1.28 25.96 5.45
C SER A 351 0.94 24.53 5.98
N ALA A 352 0.81 24.30 7.28
CA ALA A 352 0.25 23.03 7.81
C ALA A 352 -1.30 22.95 7.77
N SER A 353 -1.99 24.04 7.39
CA SER A 353 -3.45 24.17 7.53
C SER A 353 -4.30 23.40 6.50
N ARG A 354 -3.74 22.93 5.37
CA ARG A 354 -4.55 22.25 4.32
C ARG A 354 -4.88 20.78 4.60
N ARG A 355 -4.10 20.05 5.41
CA ARG A 355 -4.38 18.63 5.71
C ARG A 355 -5.48 18.44 6.77
N ALA A 356 -5.60 19.35 7.73
CA ALA A 356 -6.62 19.27 8.79
C ALA A 356 -8.06 19.53 8.28
N SER A 357 -8.22 20.37 7.24
CA SER A 357 -9.53 20.74 6.69
C SER A 357 -10.23 19.61 5.91
N LEU A 358 -9.48 18.64 5.38
CA LEU A 358 -10.05 17.49 4.66
C LEU A 358 -10.54 16.38 5.62
N LEU A 359 -9.95 16.28 6.82
CA LEU A 359 -10.38 15.36 7.87
C LEU A 359 -11.66 15.83 8.56
N SER A 360 -11.85 17.14 8.70
CA SER A 360 -13.07 17.70 9.28
C SER A 360 -14.28 17.46 8.38
N GLU A 361 -14.19 17.55 7.06
CA GLU A 361 -15.37 17.40 6.19
C GLU A 361 -15.98 15.98 6.22
N TRP A 362 -15.15 14.96 6.49
CA TRP A 362 -15.60 13.56 6.64
C TRP A 362 -16.14 13.22 8.03
N THR A 363 -15.73 13.96 9.06
CA THR A 363 -16.17 13.76 10.46
C THR A 363 -17.19 14.80 10.93
N SER A 364 -17.34 15.92 10.20
CA SER A 364 -18.16 17.10 10.58
C SER A 364 -19.51 17.15 9.89
N THR A 365 -20.04 16.01 9.42
CA THR A 365 -21.51 15.86 9.43
C THR A 365 -21.94 15.63 10.89
N SER A 366 -21.80 16.67 11.73
CA SER A 366 -22.06 16.64 13.18
C SER A 366 -23.57 16.62 13.51
N GLY A 367 -24.33 15.84 12.76
CA GLY A 367 -25.56 15.25 13.28
C GLY A 367 -25.21 14.02 14.12
N PRO A 368 -26.09 13.58 15.04
CA PRO A 368 -25.93 12.28 15.70
C PRO A 368 -25.68 11.20 14.64
N PRO A 369 -24.85 10.16 14.89
CA PRO A 369 -24.46 9.15 13.89
C PRO A 369 -25.72 8.58 13.22
N ALA A 370 -26.07 9.14 12.07
CA ALA A 370 -27.35 8.92 11.45
C ALA A 370 -27.29 7.59 10.71
N ARG A 371 -27.79 6.51 11.34
CA ARG A 371 -28.36 5.29 10.73
C ARG A 371 -27.66 4.68 9.49
N GLN A 372 -26.37 4.88 9.27
CA GLN A 372 -25.63 4.17 8.20
C GLN A 372 -25.60 2.65 8.42
N ASP A 373 -25.85 2.19 9.66
CA ASP A 373 -26.04 0.78 10.02
C ASP A 373 -27.19 0.07 9.31
N LEU A 374 -28.12 0.82 8.72
CA LEU A 374 -29.31 0.25 8.08
C LEU A 374 -29.13 0.04 6.58
N LEU A 375 -27.97 0.34 5.98
CA LEU A 375 -27.79 0.04 4.56
C LEU A 375 -27.79 -1.48 4.36
N ALA A 376 -28.69 -1.95 3.51
CA ALA A 376 -28.77 -3.36 3.13
C ALA A 376 -27.59 -3.80 2.27
N VAL A 377 -26.87 -2.85 1.68
CA VAL A 377 -25.68 -3.14 0.90
C VAL A 377 -24.51 -2.36 1.44
N ARG A 378 -23.36 -3.03 1.55
CA ARG A 378 -22.11 -2.45 2.02
C ARG A 378 -21.00 -2.73 1.03
N VAL A 379 -20.11 -1.76 0.87
CA VAL A 379 -18.89 -1.89 0.06
C VAL A 379 -17.71 -1.65 0.97
N HIS A 380 -16.71 -2.51 0.89
CA HIS A 380 -15.51 -2.46 1.72
C HIS A 380 -14.27 -2.64 0.86
N LEU A 381 -13.16 -2.06 1.27
CA LEU A 381 -11.84 -2.42 0.76
C LEU A 381 -11.23 -3.42 1.72
N LEU A 382 -10.86 -4.59 1.22
CA LEU A 382 -10.16 -5.60 1.99
C LEU A 382 -8.77 -5.84 1.43
N ARG A 383 -7.83 -6.07 2.32
CA ARG A 383 -6.50 -6.61 2.03
C ARG A 383 -6.40 -7.98 2.63
N ARG A 384 -6.12 -8.99 1.81
CA ARG A 384 -5.87 -10.35 2.25
C ARG A 384 -4.37 -10.63 2.19
N VAL A 385 -3.80 -10.87 3.36
CA VAL A 385 -2.39 -11.26 3.50
C VAL A 385 -2.34 -12.78 3.61
N HIS A 386 -1.53 -13.40 2.76
CA HIS A 386 -1.32 -14.83 2.76
C HIS A 386 0.13 -15.16 3.13
N ILE A 387 0.31 -16.17 3.98
CA ILE A 387 1.61 -16.72 4.35
C ILE A 387 1.63 -18.22 4.09
N ALA A 388 2.62 -18.70 3.35
CA ALA A 388 2.90 -20.12 3.16
C ALA A 388 4.28 -20.47 3.73
N LEU A 389 4.32 -21.33 4.76
CA LEU A 389 5.56 -21.78 5.39
C LEU A 389 5.83 -23.25 5.04
N GLY A 390 6.89 -23.53 4.27
CA GLY A 390 7.46 -24.88 4.15
C GLY A 390 6.47 -25.98 3.75
N GLY A 391 5.71 -25.78 2.67
CA GLY A 391 4.73 -26.76 2.18
C GLY A 391 3.43 -26.87 3.00
N GLN A 392 3.28 -26.08 4.07
CA GLN A 392 2.02 -25.99 4.81
C GLN A 392 0.93 -25.32 3.97
N VAL A 393 -0.32 -25.63 4.28
CA VAL A 393 -1.48 -24.94 3.71
C VAL A 393 -1.35 -23.45 4.01
N PRO A 394 -1.43 -22.57 3.00
CA PRO A 394 -1.35 -21.13 3.23
C PRO A 394 -2.37 -20.66 4.26
N VAL A 395 -1.90 -19.86 5.22
CA VAL A 395 -2.76 -19.18 6.19
C VAL A 395 -3.04 -17.79 5.63
N CYS A 396 -4.29 -17.34 5.68
CA CYS A 396 -4.68 -16.03 5.19
C CYS A 396 -5.38 -15.19 6.26
N ARG A 397 -5.22 -13.87 6.16
CA ARG A 397 -5.89 -12.91 7.04
C ARG A 397 -6.42 -11.74 6.22
N ASP A 398 -7.69 -11.43 6.45
CA ASP A 398 -8.33 -10.25 5.88
C ASP A 398 -8.17 -9.05 6.82
N VAL A 399 -7.87 -7.89 6.23
CA VAL A 399 -7.71 -6.60 6.87
C VAL A 399 -8.62 -5.61 6.16
N CYS A 400 -9.54 -4.98 6.89
CA CYS A 400 -10.40 -3.96 6.31
C CYS A 400 -9.62 -2.65 6.15
N LEU A 401 -9.39 -2.23 4.91
CA LEU A 401 -8.72 -0.99 4.57
C LEU A 401 -9.68 0.20 4.50
N GLY A 402 -10.94 -0.02 4.15
CA GLY A 402 -11.81 1.09 3.77
C GLY A 402 -13.29 0.72 3.81
N LEU A 403 -14.12 1.74 4.03
CA LEU A 403 -15.57 1.63 3.97
C LEU A 403 -16.12 2.51 2.85
N GLY A 404 -17.06 1.95 2.08
CA GLY A 404 -17.78 2.65 1.05
C GLY A 404 -18.95 3.44 1.62
N LYS A 405 -19.15 4.65 1.11
CA LYS A 405 -20.35 5.46 1.34
C LYS A 405 -21.23 5.30 0.12
N LEU A 406 -22.38 4.65 0.28
CA LEU A 406 -23.36 4.44 -0.79
C LEU A 406 -24.63 5.22 -0.52
N VAL A 407 -25.24 5.75 -1.58
CA VAL A 407 -26.53 6.43 -1.59
C VAL A 407 -27.43 5.76 -2.62
N VAL A 408 -28.69 5.52 -2.26
CA VAL A 408 -29.71 4.99 -3.19
C VAL A 408 -30.05 6.06 -4.22
N LEU A 409 -30.06 5.71 -5.50
CA LEU A 409 -30.40 6.63 -6.58
C LEU A 409 -31.90 6.62 -6.91
N PRO A 410 -32.49 7.77 -7.28
CA PRO A 410 -33.86 7.84 -7.77
C PRO A 410 -33.99 7.36 -9.22
N PRO A 411 -35.18 6.90 -9.65
CA PRO A 411 -36.40 6.80 -8.84
C PRO A 411 -36.34 5.59 -7.89
N PRO A 412 -36.83 5.73 -6.64
CA PRO A 412 -37.04 4.55 -5.81
C PRO A 412 -38.02 3.61 -6.52
N MET A 413 -37.89 2.29 -6.30
CA MET A 413 -38.73 1.26 -6.94
C MET A 413 -40.18 1.72 -7.03
N ASP A 414 -40.70 1.81 -8.25
CA ASP A 414 -42.06 2.28 -8.50
C ASP A 414 -43.05 1.31 -7.83
N HIS A 415 -43.85 1.82 -6.89
CA HIS A 415 -44.77 1.02 -6.07
C HIS A 415 -46.03 0.58 -6.83
N GLY A 416 -46.16 0.96 -8.11
CA GLY A 416 -47.27 0.53 -8.94
C GLY A 416 -47.46 -0.98 -8.88
N GLU A 417 -48.67 -1.41 -8.53
CA GLU A 417 -49.08 -2.81 -8.42
C GLU A 417 -48.91 -3.53 -9.77
N LYS A 418 -47.70 -3.99 -10.06
CA LYS A 418 -47.43 -4.90 -11.17
C LYS A 418 -47.62 -6.32 -10.66
N GLY A 419 -48.29 -7.15 -11.47
CA GLY A 419 -48.72 -8.50 -11.11
C GLY A 419 -47.61 -9.42 -10.60
N ALA A 420 -48.01 -10.58 -10.07
CA ALA A 420 -47.08 -11.62 -9.61
C ALA A 420 -46.06 -11.96 -10.72
N GLY A 421 -44.79 -11.65 -10.49
CA GLY A 421 -43.72 -11.84 -11.48
C GLY A 421 -43.03 -10.54 -11.93
N ALA A 422 -43.49 -9.37 -11.47
CA ALA A 422 -42.81 -8.12 -11.76
C ALA A 422 -41.37 -8.10 -11.20
N SER A 423 -40.42 -7.74 -12.06
CA SER A 423 -39.05 -7.42 -11.69
C SER A 423 -38.92 -5.93 -11.45
N ALA A 424 -37.96 -5.57 -10.61
CA ALA A 424 -37.54 -4.19 -10.41
C ALA A 424 -36.02 -4.13 -10.29
N GLN A 425 -35.54 -2.91 -10.11
CA GLN A 425 -34.14 -2.58 -10.00
C GLN A 425 -33.97 -1.52 -8.90
N ILE A 426 -32.91 -1.65 -8.12
CA ILE A 426 -32.47 -0.63 -7.17
C ILE A 426 -31.02 -0.30 -7.52
N ASP A 427 -30.73 0.99 -7.61
CA ASP A 427 -29.40 1.49 -7.91
C ASP A 427 -28.83 2.22 -6.70
N TRP A 428 -27.54 2.01 -6.44
CA TRP A 428 -26.74 2.75 -5.48
C TRP A 428 -25.56 3.36 -6.20
N ALA A 429 -25.18 4.57 -5.81
CA ALA A 429 -23.93 5.18 -6.21
C ALA A 429 -23.20 5.75 -4.99
N GLY A 430 -21.89 5.83 -5.11
CA GLY A 430 -21.07 6.37 -4.05
C GLY A 430 -19.61 6.20 -4.33
N GLU A 431 -18.84 6.15 -3.25
CA GLU A 431 -17.39 6.08 -3.31
C GLU A 431 -16.87 5.19 -2.19
N VAL A 432 -15.71 4.59 -2.42
CA VAL A 432 -14.96 3.89 -1.41
C VAL A 432 -13.54 4.44 -1.32
N ARG A 433 -13.03 4.59 -0.10
CA ARG A 433 -11.71 5.15 0.20
C ARG A 433 -11.00 4.29 1.23
N VAL A 434 -9.68 4.24 1.16
CA VAL A 434 -8.87 3.73 2.28
C VAL A 434 -9.03 4.71 3.44
N LEU A 435 -9.26 4.22 4.65
CA LEU A 435 -9.33 5.09 5.82
C LEU A 435 -7.94 5.69 6.09
N PRO A 436 -7.83 6.97 6.49
CA PRO A 436 -6.52 7.59 6.75
C PRO A 436 -5.66 6.82 7.77
N ARG A 437 -6.30 6.11 8.71
CA ARG A 437 -5.63 5.28 9.72
C ARG A 437 -5.20 3.90 9.23
N SER A 438 -5.76 3.42 8.11
CA SER A 438 -5.34 2.18 7.44
C SER A 438 -4.51 2.46 6.17
N ALA A 439 -4.40 3.74 5.77
CA ALA A 439 -3.51 4.17 4.69
C ALA A 439 -2.03 4.08 5.11
N GLY A 440 -1.74 4.19 6.40
CA GLY A 440 -0.57 3.53 6.97
C GLY A 440 -0.82 2.03 6.90
N GLY A 441 -0.21 1.34 5.94
CA GLY A 441 -0.35 -0.12 5.79
C GLY A 441 0.22 -0.94 6.96
N GLY A 442 0.48 -0.31 8.10
CA GLY A 442 0.81 -0.98 9.33
C GLY A 442 -0.38 -1.02 10.30
N PHE A 443 -0.10 -1.54 11.48
CA PHE A 443 -1.08 -2.01 12.45
C PHE A 443 -0.75 -1.29 13.75
N ALA A 444 -1.58 -0.33 14.15
CA ALA A 444 -1.36 0.48 15.34
C ALA A 444 -1.26 -0.38 16.61
N VAL A 445 -0.29 -0.01 17.46
CA VAL A 445 0.04 -0.63 18.74
C VAL A 445 -0.67 0.10 19.89
N GLY A 446 -1.39 -0.63 20.71
CA GLY A 446 -1.91 -0.26 22.02
C GLY A 446 -1.58 -1.37 23.03
N VAL A 447 -0.45 -1.21 23.73
CA VAL A 447 -0.05 -2.12 24.83
C VAL A 447 -0.92 -1.83 26.05
N ASN A 448 -1.52 -2.87 26.64
CA ASN A 448 -2.01 -2.81 28.02
C ASN A 448 -1.03 -3.50 28.99
N ALA A 449 -1.03 -3.07 30.25
CA ALA A 449 0.07 -3.29 31.19
C ALA A 449 0.25 -4.73 31.71
N ASN A 450 -0.59 -5.71 31.36
CA ASN A 450 -0.74 -6.92 32.19
C ASN A 450 -0.47 -8.29 31.53
N GLY A 451 -0.09 -8.37 30.25
CA GLY A 451 0.71 -9.50 29.71
C GLY A 451 0.28 -10.97 29.95
N GLU A 452 -1.01 -11.31 30.15
CA GLU A 452 -1.44 -12.71 30.35
C GLU A 452 -2.04 -13.39 29.10
N VAL A 453 -1.70 -14.67 28.92
CA VAL A 453 -2.06 -15.54 27.77
C VAL A 453 -3.04 -16.64 28.22
N LEU A 454 -4.12 -16.87 27.47
CA LEU A 454 -5.08 -17.98 27.70
C LEU A 454 -4.90 -19.14 26.68
N PRO A 455 -5.23 -20.39 27.05
CA PRO A 455 -4.96 -21.57 26.22
C PRO A 455 -5.97 -21.75 25.05
N PRO A 456 -5.56 -22.41 23.94
CA PRO A 456 -6.38 -22.57 22.74
C PRO A 456 -7.40 -23.72 22.87
N SER A 457 -8.62 -23.49 22.37
CA SER A 457 -9.65 -24.51 22.17
C SER A 457 -9.50 -25.22 20.82
N THR A 458 -9.87 -26.50 20.79
CA THR A 458 -9.72 -27.46 19.67
C THR A 458 -10.40 -27.02 18.37
N PRO A 459 -9.77 -27.17 17.19
CA PRO A 459 -10.35 -26.76 15.90
C PRO A 459 -11.35 -27.78 15.34
N THR A 460 -12.41 -27.26 14.70
CA THR A 460 -13.37 -28.01 13.87
C THR A 460 -12.95 -27.93 12.40
N ALA A 461 -13.18 -29.02 11.64
CA ALA A 461 -12.68 -29.23 10.28
C ALA A 461 -12.98 -28.10 9.29
N THR A 462 -11.92 -27.61 8.62
CA THR A 462 -11.93 -26.57 7.59
C THR A 462 -12.35 -27.14 6.23
N GLN A 463 -13.26 -26.46 5.53
CA GLN A 463 -13.55 -26.73 4.12
C GLN A 463 -12.32 -26.45 3.24
N GLN A 464 -11.96 -27.42 2.42
CA GLN A 464 -10.88 -27.34 1.45
C GLN A 464 -11.25 -26.36 0.33
N PRO A 465 -10.35 -25.44 -0.07
CA PRO A 465 -10.63 -24.52 -1.17
C PRO A 465 -10.80 -25.31 -2.48
N GLU A 466 -11.94 -25.10 -3.14
CA GLU A 466 -12.24 -25.64 -4.48
C GLU A 466 -11.14 -25.21 -5.46
N PRO A 467 -10.54 -26.14 -6.24
CA PRO A 467 -9.56 -25.84 -7.28
C PRO A 467 -10.28 -25.26 -8.51
N GLY A 468 -10.83 -24.06 -8.36
CA GLY A 468 -11.37 -23.28 -9.47
C GLY A 468 -10.26 -22.59 -10.25
N THR A 469 -10.36 -22.64 -11.58
CA THR A 469 -9.57 -21.94 -12.60
C THR A 469 -8.74 -20.77 -12.08
N ALA A 470 -7.44 -20.76 -12.43
CA ALA A 470 -6.51 -19.66 -12.21
C ALA A 470 -6.96 -18.36 -12.90
N LEU A 471 -8.07 -17.79 -12.42
CA LEU A 471 -8.41 -16.39 -12.60
C LEU A 471 -7.21 -15.61 -12.08
N ASP A 472 -6.58 -14.84 -12.97
CA ASP A 472 -5.44 -13.96 -12.71
C ASP A 472 -5.54 -13.39 -11.30
N ARG A 473 -4.76 -13.98 -10.38
CA ARG A 473 -4.62 -13.43 -9.04
C ARG A 473 -3.84 -12.15 -9.22
N ILE A 474 -4.55 -11.03 -9.17
CA ILE A 474 -3.92 -9.71 -9.15
C ILE A 474 -3.33 -9.53 -7.75
N ALA A 475 -2.18 -10.15 -7.51
CA ALA A 475 -1.44 -9.92 -6.29
C ALA A 475 -0.91 -8.48 -6.32
N THR A 476 -1.12 -7.74 -5.24
CA THR A 476 -0.52 -6.41 -5.06
C THR A 476 1.00 -6.53 -5.03
N PHE A 477 1.49 -7.59 -4.37
CA PHE A 477 2.83 -8.13 -4.52
C PHE A 477 2.86 -9.62 -4.14
N SER A 478 3.86 -10.35 -4.64
CA SER A 478 4.15 -11.73 -4.29
C SER A 478 5.67 -11.90 -4.15
N SER A 479 6.10 -12.53 -3.06
CA SER A 479 7.51 -12.72 -2.69
C SER A 479 7.70 -14.14 -2.15
N GLY A 480 7.31 -15.14 -2.95
CA GLY A 480 7.33 -16.57 -2.59
C GLY A 480 6.34 -16.90 -1.46
N ALA A 481 6.84 -16.94 -0.22
CA ALA A 481 6.08 -17.33 0.97
C ALA A 481 5.08 -16.27 1.48
N LEU A 482 5.12 -15.05 0.96
CA LEU A 482 4.25 -13.94 1.32
C LEU A 482 3.64 -13.33 0.05
N TRP A 483 2.32 -13.24 0.00
CA TRP A 483 1.64 -12.45 -1.02
C TRP A 483 0.44 -11.72 -0.45
N VAL A 484 0.08 -10.62 -1.09
CA VAL A 484 -0.99 -9.74 -0.66
C VAL A 484 -1.96 -9.52 -1.81
N GLU A 485 -3.24 -9.68 -1.54
CA GLU A 485 -4.34 -9.43 -2.48
C GLU A 485 -5.20 -8.30 -1.95
N ASP A 486 -5.51 -7.33 -2.81
CA ASP A 486 -6.47 -6.28 -2.48
C ASP A 486 -7.80 -6.56 -3.18
N MET A 487 -8.91 -6.24 -2.52
CA MET A 487 -10.25 -6.55 -3.00
C MET A 487 -11.22 -5.42 -2.69
N ILE A 488 -12.13 -5.16 -3.63
CA ILE A 488 -13.40 -4.49 -3.34
C ILE A 488 -14.39 -5.60 -2.99
N VAL A 489 -15.01 -5.49 -1.82
CA VAL A 489 -15.99 -6.47 -1.33
C VAL A 489 -17.35 -5.82 -1.22
N VAL A 490 -18.32 -6.39 -1.93
CA VAL A 490 -19.74 -6.04 -1.82
C VAL A 490 -20.41 -7.08 -0.94
N SER A 491 -21.03 -6.65 0.15
CA SER A 491 -21.80 -7.53 1.02
C SER A 491 -23.26 -7.09 1.11
N ILE A 492 -24.16 -8.08 1.07
CA ILE A 492 -25.59 -7.90 1.28
C ILE A 492 -25.98 -8.82 2.45
N PRO A 493 -25.82 -8.35 3.70
CA PRO A 493 -25.95 -9.21 4.89
C PRO A 493 -27.33 -9.89 5.02
N GLN A 494 -28.39 -9.23 4.55
CA GLN A 494 -29.75 -9.76 4.57
C GLN A 494 -29.91 -11.03 3.73
N TRP A 495 -29.02 -11.25 2.77
CA TRP A 495 -29.04 -12.38 1.85
C TRP A 495 -27.88 -13.35 2.08
N ASP A 496 -27.01 -13.08 3.06
CA ASP A 496 -25.76 -13.82 3.28
C ASP A 496 -24.90 -13.90 2.01
N VAL A 497 -24.93 -12.83 1.21
CA VAL A 497 -24.15 -12.73 -0.03
C VAL A 497 -22.95 -11.82 0.19
N GLU A 498 -21.79 -12.33 -0.21
CA GLU A 498 -20.55 -11.58 -0.28
C GLU A 498 -19.89 -11.82 -1.64
N HIS A 499 -19.65 -10.74 -2.38
CA HIS A 499 -18.90 -10.77 -3.63
C HIS A 499 -17.56 -10.07 -3.43
N ARG A 500 -16.48 -10.75 -3.82
CA ARG A 500 -15.10 -10.24 -3.72
C ARG A 500 -14.53 -10.05 -5.11
N HIS A 501 -14.15 -8.82 -5.42
CA HIS A 501 -13.57 -8.47 -6.70
C HIS A 501 -12.11 -7.99 -6.52
N PRO A 502 -11.12 -8.66 -7.12
CA PRO A 502 -9.71 -8.30 -6.96
C PRO A 502 -9.39 -6.94 -7.59
N VAL A 503 -8.60 -6.15 -6.87
CA VAL A 503 -8.06 -4.84 -7.28
C VAL A 503 -6.61 -4.73 -6.79
N ARG A 504 -5.92 -3.65 -7.15
CA ARG A 504 -4.56 -3.37 -6.67
C ARG A 504 -4.51 -2.01 -6.01
N PHE A 505 -4.06 -1.94 -4.77
CA PHE A 505 -3.69 -0.66 -4.17
C PHE A 505 -2.21 -0.35 -4.40
N VAL A 506 -1.96 0.83 -4.93
CA VAL A 506 -0.65 1.44 -5.05
C VAL A 506 -0.47 2.31 -3.82
N SER A 507 0.59 2.03 -3.06
CA SER A 507 1.00 2.91 -1.98
C SER A 507 2.44 3.33 -2.17
N ASP A 508 2.70 4.62 -2.01
CA ASP A 508 4.04 5.16 -1.84
C ASP A 508 4.61 4.83 -0.45
N THR A 509 3.78 4.47 0.53
CA THR A 509 4.16 4.16 1.92
C THR A 509 3.34 3.02 2.53
N TRP A 510 3.96 1.85 2.73
CA TRP A 510 3.36 0.69 3.42
C TRP A 510 3.63 0.64 4.93
N VAL A 511 4.17 1.73 5.48
CA VAL A 511 4.60 1.83 6.87
C VAL A 511 3.70 2.81 7.61
N ASP A 512 3.25 2.43 8.81
CA ASP A 512 2.61 3.35 9.76
C ASP A 512 3.48 4.60 9.96
N ASP A 513 2.85 5.69 10.39
CA ASP A 513 3.42 6.54 11.44
C ASP A 513 3.67 5.67 12.70
N VAL A 514 4.61 4.73 12.63
CA VAL A 514 5.22 4.18 13.83
C VAL A 514 5.98 5.38 14.37
N GLY A 515 5.45 6.01 15.40
CA GLY A 515 6.29 6.71 16.35
C GLY A 515 7.34 5.70 16.77
N TRP A 516 8.49 5.70 16.08
CA TRP A 516 9.63 4.92 16.46
C TRP A 516 10.05 5.51 17.80
N GLY A 517 9.48 4.97 18.88
CA GLY A 517 10.02 5.08 20.21
C GLY A 517 11.36 4.35 20.25
N TYR A 518 12.32 4.77 19.43
CA TYR A 518 13.70 4.76 19.87
C TYR A 518 13.72 5.74 21.04
N GLY A 519 13.46 5.23 22.23
CA GLY A 519 13.78 5.94 23.45
C GLY A 519 15.22 6.43 23.29
N ALA A 520 15.38 7.74 23.22
CA ALA A 520 16.68 8.39 23.25
C ALA A 520 17.43 8.14 24.58
N GLU A 521 16.86 7.35 25.49
CA GLU A 521 17.37 7.09 26.84
C GLU A 521 18.43 5.98 26.95
N GLY A 522 18.90 5.39 25.83
CA GLY A 522 19.84 4.26 25.89
C GLY A 522 21.32 4.52 25.61
N LEU A 523 21.74 5.72 25.19
CA LEU A 523 23.10 5.95 24.64
C LEU A 523 23.86 7.14 25.25
N ALA A 524 23.53 7.50 26.49
CA ALA A 524 24.39 8.31 27.35
C ALA A 524 25.08 7.40 28.38
N ALA A 525 26.09 6.65 27.92
CA ALA A 525 27.17 6.08 28.74
C ALA A 525 28.39 5.83 27.87
#